data_AF-A0A2V7LRE9-F1
#
_entry.id   AF-A0A2V7LRE9-F1
#
_cell.length_a   1.000
_cell.length_b   1.000
_cell.length_c   1.000
_cell.angle_alpha   90.00
_cell.angle_beta   90.00
_cell.angle_gamma   90.00
#
_symmetry.space_group_name_H-M   'P 1'
#
loop_
_entity.id
_entity.type
_entity.pdbx_description
1 polymer ?
#
loop_
_entity_poly.entity_id
_entity_poly.type
_entity_poly.pdbx_seq_one_letter_code
_entity_poly.pdbx_strand_id
1 'polypeptide(L)'
;MARLFWLTVMAAFGAALVAGASWAGAFMAVGTLLGAPPPEMGTQTTTFLWHGMPRLPGHPRVWCFTFGPTRIPGAPTVRIYVSPLGRVVETEPTDLETRVKALHPY
;
A
#
# COMPACT_ATOMS: atom_id res chain seq x y z
N MET A 1 35.16 4.10 19.85
CA MET A 1 34.28 2.94 19.58
C MET A 1 32.82 3.22 19.93
N ALA A 2 32.47 3.50 21.20
CA ALA A 2 31.06 3.65 21.64
C ALA A 2 30.25 4.75 20.91
N ARG A 3 30.89 5.87 20.53
CA ARG A 3 30.20 6.99 19.85
C ARG A 3 29.76 6.64 18.43
N LEU A 4 30.57 5.88 17.69
CA LEU A 4 30.22 5.44 16.34
C LEU A 4 29.07 4.42 16.39
N PHE A 5 29.13 3.51 17.37
CA PHE A 5 28.06 2.55 17.63
C PHE A 5 26.72 3.24 17.90
N TRP A 6 26.69 4.23 18.81
CA TRP A 6 25.46 4.98 19.10
C TRP A 6 24.94 5.75 17.88
N LEU A 7 25.82 6.35 17.08
CA LEU A 7 25.41 7.00 15.84
C LEU A 7 24.78 6.01 14.85
N THR A 8 25.35 4.81 14.70
CA THR A 8 24.75 3.76 13.85
C THR A 8 23.39 3.29 14.37
N VAL A 9 23.23 3.16 15.69
CA VAL A 9 21.94 2.78 16.31
C VAL A 9 20.90 3.86 16.07
N MET A 10 21.24 5.14 16.27
CA MET A 10 20.32 6.24 15.99
C MET A 10 19.94 6.33 14.52
N ALA A 11 20.92 6.13 13.61
CA ALA A 11 20.66 6.11 12.18
C ALA A 11 19.73 4.95 11.78
N ALA A 12 19.95 3.75 12.32
CA ALA A 12 19.10 2.59 12.09
C ALA A 12 17.67 2.82 12.62
N PHE A 13 17.54 3.42 13.80
CA PHE A 13 16.24 3.77 14.38
C PHE A 13 15.50 4.82 13.53
N GLY A 14 16.21 5.85 13.08
CA GLY A 14 15.65 6.85 12.16
C GLY A 14 15.18 6.23 10.84
N ALA A 15 15.96 5.32 10.26
CA ALA A 15 15.57 4.61 9.05
C ALA A 15 14.32 3.73 9.27
N ALA A 16 14.23 3.05 10.42
CA ALA A 16 13.06 2.25 10.78
C ALA A 16 11.79 3.11 10.93
N LEU A 17 11.90 4.30 11.56
CA LEU A 17 10.79 5.23 11.69
C LEU A 17 10.30 5.75 10.33
N VAL A 18 11.22 6.10 9.43
CA VAL A 18 10.86 6.58 8.09
C VAL A 18 10.18 5.47 7.27
N ALA A 19 10.68 4.24 7.35
CA ALA A 19 10.06 3.08 6.69
C ALA A 19 8.66 2.80 7.26
N GLY A 20 8.50 2.85 8.59
CA GLY A 20 7.22 2.68 9.25
C GLY A 20 6.21 3.76 8.87
N ALA A 21 6.62 5.03 8.84
CA ALA A 21 5.78 6.14 8.40
C ALA A 21 5.33 6.01 6.93
N SER A 22 6.25 5.59 6.05
CA SER A 22 5.95 5.30 4.64
C SER A 22 4.90 4.20 4.48
N TRP A 23 5.04 3.11 5.22
CA TRP A 23 4.07 2.02 5.22
C TRP A 23 2.71 2.46 5.80
N ALA A 24 2.71 3.19 6.91
CA ALA A 24 1.48 3.66 7.55
C ALA A 24 0.70 4.63 6.65
N GLY A 25 1.38 5.56 5.97
CA GLY A 25 0.75 6.44 4.99
C GLY A 25 0.14 5.67 3.82
N ALA A 26 0.84 4.64 3.34
CA ALA A 26 0.34 3.78 2.28
C ALA A 26 -0.89 2.97 2.71
N PHE A 27 -0.88 2.43 3.94
CA PHE A 27 -2.00 1.68 4.51
C PHE A 27 -3.25 2.56 4.72
N MET A 28 -3.08 3.81 5.19
CA MET A 28 -4.18 4.76 5.34
C MET A 28 -4.84 5.13 4.00
N ALA A 29 -4.04 5.29 2.94
CA ALA A 29 -4.56 5.55 1.60
C ALA A 29 -5.40 4.37 1.07
N VAL A 30 -4.93 3.14 1.31
CA VAL A 30 -5.70 1.92 1.01
C VAL A 30 -7.02 1.91 1.79
N GLY A 31 -6.99 2.16 3.10
CA GLY A 31 -8.19 2.23 3.92
C GLY A 31 -9.19 3.29 3.45
N THR A 32 -8.70 4.47 3.05
CA THR A 32 -9.54 5.55 2.50
C THR A 32 -10.18 5.12 1.18
N LEU A 33 -9.44 4.41 0.32
CA LEU A 33 -9.94 3.93 -0.97
C LEU A 33 -10.98 2.82 -0.81
N LEU A 34 -10.80 1.95 0.19
CA LEU A 34 -11.71 0.84 0.46
C LEU A 34 -12.96 1.26 1.24
N GLY A 35 -12.91 2.40 1.94
CA GLY A 35 -14.03 2.90 2.74
C GLY A 35 -14.21 2.17 4.06
N ALA A 36 -15.21 2.62 4.83
CA ALA A 36 -15.61 2.03 6.10
C ALA A 36 -17.13 1.71 6.07
N PRO A 37 -17.54 0.45 6.29
CA PRO A 37 -16.71 -0.71 6.57
C PRO A 37 -15.94 -1.21 5.32
N PRO A 38 -14.72 -1.76 5.49
CA PRO A 38 -13.97 -2.30 4.36
C PRO A 38 -14.71 -3.49 3.74
N PRO A 39 -14.67 -3.66 2.41
CA PRO A 39 -15.29 -4.80 1.74
C PRO A 39 -14.77 -6.12 2.30
N GLU A 40 -15.59 -7.16 2.26
CA GLU A 40 -15.14 -8.50 2.62
C GLU A 40 -14.05 -8.98 1.66
N MET A 41 -12.82 -8.94 2.17
CA MET A 41 -11.61 -9.38 1.50
C MET A 41 -10.93 -10.43 2.38
N GLY A 42 -10.41 -11.47 1.73
CA GLY A 42 -9.66 -12.51 2.39
C GLY A 42 -8.27 -12.04 2.83
N THR A 43 -7.24 -12.77 2.43
CA THR A 43 -5.88 -12.52 2.89
C THR A 43 -5.31 -11.24 2.28
N GLN A 44 -4.80 -10.35 3.14
CA GLN A 44 -3.99 -9.20 2.71
C GLN A 44 -2.51 -9.58 2.67
N THR A 45 -1.87 -9.35 1.54
CA THR A 45 -0.40 -9.43 1.39
C THR A 45 0.14 -8.07 1.03
N THR A 46 1.18 -7.62 1.74
CA THR A 46 1.83 -6.33 1.47
C THR A 46 3.25 -6.56 0.99
N THR A 47 3.66 -5.93 -0.10
CA THR A 47 5.00 -6.07 -0.67
C THR A 47 5.54 -4.71 -1.07
N PHE A 48 6.77 -4.39 -0.68
CA PHE A 48 7.45 -3.19 -1.16
C PHE A 48 8.21 -3.47 -2.44
N LEU A 49 7.81 -2.84 -3.55
CA LEU A 49 8.51 -2.91 -4.81
C LEU A 49 9.70 -1.94 -4.81
N TRP A 50 10.79 -2.36 -4.15
CA TRP A 50 12.02 -1.58 -4.04
C TRP A 50 12.65 -1.25 -5.40
N HIS A 51 12.58 -2.20 -6.34
CA HIS A 51 13.07 -2.04 -7.71
C HIS A 51 12.14 -1.20 -8.59
N GLY A 52 11.01 -0.74 -8.04
CA GLY A 52 10.02 0.05 -8.75
C GLY A 52 9.00 -0.81 -9.51
N MET A 53 7.89 -0.17 -9.88
CA MET A 53 6.85 -0.82 -10.68
C MET A 53 7.26 -0.86 -12.16
N PRO A 54 7.37 -2.04 -12.78
CA PRO A 54 7.87 -2.16 -14.16
C PRO A 54 6.91 -1.58 -15.22
N ARG A 55 5.62 -1.44 -14.87
CA ARG A 55 4.58 -1.02 -15.81
C ARG A 55 4.43 0.51 -15.94
N LEU A 56 5.04 1.28 -15.04
CA LEU A 56 4.90 2.74 -15.03
C LEU A 56 6.21 3.43 -15.48
N PRO A 57 6.12 4.51 -16.27
CA PRO A 57 7.28 5.27 -16.69
C PRO A 57 7.99 5.86 -15.45
N GLY A 58 9.30 5.66 -15.38
CA GLY A 58 10.12 6.10 -14.25
C GLY A 58 10.22 5.10 -13.09
N HIS A 59 9.62 3.91 -13.21
CA HIS A 59 9.75 2.81 -12.23
C HIS A 59 9.61 3.27 -10.77
N PRO A 60 8.49 3.93 -10.41
CA PRO A 60 8.31 4.45 -9.05
C PRO A 60 8.35 3.30 -8.05
N ARG A 61 9.07 3.50 -6.93
CA ARG A 61 9.01 2.60 -5.77
C ARG A 61 7.62 2.71 -5.16
N VAL A 62 6.96 1.58 -4.94
CA VAL A 62 5.57 1.53 -4.46
C VAL A 62 5.38 0.38 -3.48
N TRP A 63 4.46 0.55 -2.55
CA TRP A 63 3.83 -0.50 -1.79
C TRP A 63 2.71 -1.14 -2.61
N CYS A 64 2.74 -2.45 -2.76
CA CYS A 64 1.69 -3.25 -3.36
C CYS A 64 0.90 -3.95 -2.25
N PHE A 65 -0.40 -3.66 -2.17
CA PHE A 65 -1.33 -4.34 -1.29
C PHE A 65 -2.20 -5.26 -2.14
N THR A 66 -2.02 -6.57 -1.98
CA THR A 66 -2.83 -7.58 -2.66
C THR A 66 -3.84 -8.15 -1.69
N PHE A 67 -5.11 -8.15 -2.10
CA PHE A 67 -6.22 -8.73 -1.36
C PHE A 67 -6.82 -9.86 -2.19
N GLY A 68 -7.02 -11.02 -1.58
CA GLY A 68 -7.67 -12.15 -2.24
C GLY A 68 -7.89 -13.33 -1.31
N PRO A 69 -8.96 -14.12 -1.50
CA PRO A 69 -10.08 -13.88 -2.42
C PRO A 69 -11.00 -12.75 -1.92
N THR A 70 -11.55 -11.94 -2.82
CA THR A 70 -12.44 -10.80 -2.49
C THR A 70 -13.88 -11.04 -2.98
N ARG A 71 -14.88 -10.51 -2.27
CA ARG A 71 -16.30 -10.58 -2.69
C ARG A 71 -16.74 -9.49 -3.68
N ILE A 72 -15.80 -8.70 -4.19
CA ILE A 72 -16.09 -7.61 -5.13
C ILE A 72 -16.49 -8.21 -6.49
N PRO A 73 -17.65 -7.84 -7.06
CA PRO A 73 -18.11 -8.37 -8.35
C PRO A 73 -17.07 -8.17 -9.46
N GLY A 74 -16.69 -9.27 -10.12
CA GLY A 74 -15.71 -9.27 -11.22
C GLY A 74 -14.27 -8.94 -10.82
N ALA A 75 -13.95 -8.87 -9.53
CA ALA A 75 -12.63 -8.63 -9.00
C ALA A 75 -12.35 -9.66 -7.90
N PRO A 76 -11.88 -10.88 -8.24
CA PRO A 76 -11.58 -11.92 -7.24
C PRO A 76 -10.29 -11.65 -6.46
N THR A 77 -9.42 -10.83 -7.03
CA THR A 77 -8.18 -10.34 -6.41
C THR A 77 -8.09 -8.84 -6.68
N VAL A 78 -7.72 -8.08 -5.67
CA VAL A 78 -7.51 -6.64 -5.76
C VAL A 78 -6.05 -6.34 -5.47
N ARG A 79 -5.43 -5.48 -6.26
CA ARG A 79 -4.07 -4.97 -6.02
C ARG A 79 -4.11 -3.46 -6.00
N ILE A 80 -3.56 -2.87 -4.96
CA ILE A 80 -3.48 -1.41 -4.81
C ILE A 80 -2.00 -1.04 -4.69
N TYR A 81 -1.55 -0.20 -5.61
CA TYR A 81 -0.19 0.31 -5.66
C TYR A 81 -0.17 1.72 -5.09
N VAL A 82 0.61 1.93 -4.03
CA VAL A 82 0.69 3.20 -3.32
C VAL A 82 2.14 3.64 -3.20
N SER A 83 2.40 4.91 -3.49
CA SER A 83 3.72 5.50 -3.28
C SER A 83 4.10 5.52 -1.79
N PRO A 84 5.39 5.55 -1.44
CA PRO A 84 5.88 5.76 -0.07
C PRO A 84 5.34 7.02 0.61
N LEU A 85 4.82 7.96 -0.17
CA LEU A 85 4.22 9.21 0.29
C LEU A 85 2.70 9.07 0.55
N GLY A 86 2.13 7.87 0.44
CA GLY A 86 0.71 7.63 0.68
C GLY A 86 -0.21 8.03 -0.48
N ARG A 87 0.32 8.24 -1.69
CA ARG A 87 -0.53 8.48 -2.88
C ARG A 87 -0.80 7.19 -3.63
N VAL A 88 -2.07 6.87 -3.88
CA VAL A 88 -2.45 5.76 -4.76
C VAL A 88 -1.95 6.07 -6.16
N VAL A 89 -1.16 5.15 -6.71
CA VAL A 89 -0.55 5.27 -8.03
C VAL A 89 -1.41 4.54 -9.06
N GLU A 90 -1.83 3.32 -8.73
CA GLU A 90 -2.61 2.47 -9.62
C GLU A 90 -3.39 1.44 -8.80
N THR A 91 -4.51 0.97 -9.35
CA THR A 91 -5.30 -0.13 -8.78
C THR A 91 -5.57 -1.15 -9.87
N GLU A 92 -5.57 -2.43 -9.50
CA GLU A 92 -6.09 -3.53 -10.29
C GLU A 92 -7.24 -4.17 -9.51
N PRO A 93 -8.48 -4.16 -10.00
CA PRO A 93 -8.95 -3.52 -11.24
C PRO A 93 -8.80 -1.99 -11.25
N THR A 94 -8.69 -1.38 -12.44
CA THR A 94 -8.60 0.09 -12.59
C THR A 94 -9.87 0.79 -12.12
N ASP A 95 -11.01 0.14 -12.25
CA ASP A 95 -12.32 0.60 -11.80
C ASP A 95 -12.65 0.17 -10.36
N LEU A 96 -11.63 -0.17 -9.56
CA LEU A 96 -11.80 -0.60 -8.16
C LEU A 96 -12.58 0.42 -7.34
N GLU A 97 -12.26 1.71 -7.45
CA GLU A 97 -12.97 2.77 -6.69
C GLU A 97 -14.47 2.79 -7.02
N THR A 98 -14.83 2.66 -8.29
CA THR A 98 -16.21 2.60 -8.74
C THR A 98 -16.92 1.34 -8.25
N ARG A 99 -16.22 0.19 -8.22
CA ARG A 99 -16.78 -1.07 -7.70
C ARG A 99 -16.98 -1.05 -6.21
N VAL A 100 -16.06 -0.44 -5.46
CA VAL A 100 -16.19 -0.25 -4.01
C VAL A 100 -17.37 0.69 -3.72
N LYS A 101 -17.50 1.81 -4.44
CA LYS A 101 -18.67 2.71 -4.34
C LYS A 101 -19.99 2.02 -4.70
N ALA A 102 -19.99 1.12 -5.68
CA ALA A 102 -21.17 0.33 -6.02
C ALA A 102 -21.55 -0.67 -4.91
N LEU A 103 -20.57 -1.15 -4.14
CA LEU A 103 -20.80 -2.02 -2.98
C LEU A 103 -21.27 -1.23 -1.75
N HIS A 104 -20.79 0.01 -1.60
CA HIS A 104 -21.09 0.93 -0.49
C HIS A 104 -21.56 2.30 -1.02
N PRO A 105 -22.86 2.48 -1.30
CA PRO A 105 -23.41 3.72 -1.85
C PRO A 105 -23.61 4.87 -0.84
N TYR A 106 -22.93 4.86 0.31
CA TYR A 106 -23.14 5.83 1.40
C TYR A 106 -21.84 6.49 1.84
#